data_AF-A0A1G9H1C9-F1
#
_entry.id   AF-A0A1G9H1C9-F1
#
_cell.length_a   1.000
_cell.length_b   1.000
_cell.length_c   1.000
_cell.angle_alpha   90.00
_cell.angle_beta   90.00
_cell.angle_gamma   90.00
#
_symmetry.space_group_name_H-M   'P 1'
#
loop_
_entity.id
_entity.type
_entity.pdbx_description
1 polymer ?
#
loop_
_entity_poly.entity_id
_entity_poly.type
_entity_poly.pdbx_seq_one_letter_code
_entity_poly.pdbx_strand_id
1 'polypeptide(L)'
;MQAEAIRFLICIRRRDIIMKKYNSVLFISLLAAILFCGPVLSESASAASRIPMTAQQYSPSDLEDQVQAQWHINYASYLIDIGKYFEALEQYDTAIDYSPLAKTRAHAMFGKAMVLSTFLDDPEKAAEIYKEVGKKYPEQAETSLYRLGFLYYQMSKYEQSRSVFKEYIKKFPVGRFRYQAEAIISTMKEPVKPEPEVKPAPVGEEPDLRVCLSRRVNSMTVSVGTKNDEICAGELGCGTEYKVGISGNKLALNGRKVTATRIKFTSKVPLKVAYGKESKKVRGVVDVSIRRGKLLILNIVSIEEYLKSVVPAESYASWPEETLKAQAVAARTYAYYQKLHRTHLFYDVYADTYDQMYAGVDREDKRTNKAVKDTRGQVVLYKKKPILSQYTANSGGFTADSKAIFGAGKKYLIAQKDPASLKGKMASWNRKFRSGDIEAKLKKIGISVPGIQSIEALEKGPSGRIIKVRIKYKGGQKDVRTRTTLGSSRVLSLPDILLKIEKKKDYYVFTGHGWGHGVGYSQWGAAEMGKKDKYSTILDFYYPDTDLKQLW
;
A
#
# COMPACT_ATOMS: atom_id res chain seq x y z
N MET A 1 -3.31 -20.42 19.27
CA MET A 1 -4.16 -19.23 19.09
C MET A 1 -4.50 -18.51 20.40
N GLN A 2 -4.81 -19.18 21.52
CA GLN A 2 -5.03 -18.49 22.82
C GLN A 2 -3.74 -17.91 23.46
N ALA A 3 -2.55 -18.46 23.16
CA ALA A 3 -1.29 -17.98 23.74
C ALA A 3 -0.76 -16.65 23.17
N GLU A 4 -1.20 -16.23 21.97
CA GLU A 4 -0.80 -14.94 21.37
C GLU A 4 -1.74 -13.80 21.77
N ALA A 5 -3.03 -14.10 22.00
CA ALA A 5 -4.00 -13.13 22.50
C ALA A 5 -3.67 -12.69 23.95
N ILE A 6 -3.17 -13.59 24.80
CA ILE A 6 -2.78 -13.28 26.18
C ILE A 6 -1.48 -12.44 26.23
N ARG A 7 -0.56 -12.62 25.27
CA ARG A 7 0.65 -11.78 25.16
C ARG A 7 0.35 -10.34 24.73
N PHE A 8 -0.73 -10.12 23.98
CA PHE A 8 -1.18 -8.79 23.57
C PHE A 8 -1.80 -7.99 24.73
N LEU A 9 -2.53 -8.66 25.63
CA LEU A 9 -3.14 -8.06 26.82
C LEU A 9 -2.11 -7.66 27.90
N ILE A 10 -1.03 -8.43 28.08
CA ILE A 10 0.04 -8.10 29.05
C ILE A 10 0.86 -6.87 28.61
N CYS A 11 0.90 -6.56 27.31
CA CYS A 11 1.63 -5.41 26.77
C CYS A 11 0.93 -4.06 27.07
N ILE A 12 -0.39 -4.08 27.28
CA ILE A 12 -1.18 -2.86 27.54
C ILE A 12 -1.03 -2.39 29.00
N ARG A 13 -0.84 -3.31 29.97
CA ARG A 13 -0.75 -2.96 31.40
C ARG A 13 0.57 -2.33 31.87
N ARG A 14 1.64 -2.33 31.07
CA ARG A 14 2.94 -1.75 31.46
C ARG A 14 3.17 -0.30 30.97
N ARG A 15 2.19 0.31 30.29
CA ARG A 15 2.31 1.63 29.67
C ARG A 15 2.07 2.80 30.64
N ASP A 16 1.50 2.57 31.81
CA ASP A 16 0.99 3.64 32.70
C ASP A 16 1.96 4.11 33.81
N ILE A 17 3.20 3.62 33.89
CA ILE A 17 4.07 3.91 35.06
C ILE A 17 5.28 4.84 34.77
N ILE A 18 5.61 5.18 33.53
CA ILE A 18 6.86 5.93 33.24
C ILE A 18 6.62 7.14 32.34
N MET A 19 5.93 8.16 32.85
CA MET A 19 5.97 9.53 32.29
C MET A 19 5.87 10.56 33.43
N LYS A 20 6.96 10.71 34.19
CA LYS A 20 7.24 11.92 34.98
C LYS A 20 8.69 12.34 34.74
N LYS A 21 8.85 13.59 34.28
CA LYS A 21 10.02 14.50 34.34
C LYS A 21 10.76 14.86 33.03
N TYR A 22 10.56 16.14 32.65
CA TYR A 22 11.43 17.11 31.94
C TYR A 22 11.76 16.90 30.46
N ASN A 23 11.93 17.91 29.58
CA ASN A 23 12.08 19.36 29.76
C ASN A 23 11.52 20.16 28.54
N SER A 24 11.15 21.41 28.81
CA SER A 24 10.40 22.35 27.97
C SER A 24 11.30 23.05 26.95
N VAL A 25 11.03 22.90 25.65
CA VAL A 25 11.41 23.78 24.48
C VAL A 25 11.17 23.01 23.16
N LEU A 26 11.11 21.67 23.19
CA LEU A 26 10.59 20.85 22.08
C LEU A 26 9.04 20.82 21.98
N PHE A 27 8.34 21.57 22.83
CA PHE A 27 6.89 21.44 23.02
C PHE A 27 6.07 22.03 21.86
N ILE A 28 6.60 22.98 21.09
CA ILE A 28 5.83 23.70 20.05
C ILE A 28 5.80 22.92 18.72
N SER A 29 6.89 22.25 18.34
CA SER A 29 6.93 21.39 17.15
C SER A 29 6.29 20.02 17.39
N LEU A 30 6.28 19.54 18.65
CA LEU A 30 5.57 18.32 19.03
C LEU A 30 4.05 18.55 19.13
N LEU A 31 3.58 19.75 19.49
CA LEU A 31 2.15 20.08 19.49
C LEU A 31 1.55 20.03 18.08
N ALA A 32 2.31 20.40 17.04
CA ALA A 32 1.86 20.17 15.67
C ALA A 32 1.68 18.66 15.44
N ALA A 33 2.67 17.81 15.69
CA ALA A 33 2.48 16.36 15.51
C ALA A 33 1.39 15.73 16.41
N ILE A 34 1.10 16.29 17.59
CA ILE A 34 0.06 15.82 18.50
C ILE A 34 -1.34 16.36 18.12
N LEU A 35 -1.42 17.51 17.45
CA LEU A 35 -2.66 18.03 16.84
C LEU A 35 -2.90 17.45 15.42
N PHE A 36 -1.85 17.05 14.71
CA PHE A 36 -1.87 16.45 13.37
C PHE A 36 -1.98 14.91 13.39
N CYS A 37 -1.54 14.28 14.48
CA CYS A 37 -1.58 12.83 14.72
C CYS A 37 -1.87 12.58 16.20
N GLY A 38 -3.02 13.06 16.67
CA GLY A 38 -3.61 12.50 17.88
C GLY A 38 -3.66 10.97 17.72
N PRO A 39 -3.29 10.19 18.73
CA PRO A 39 -3.31 8.75 18.59
C PRO A 39 -4.73 8.32 18.21
N VAL A 40 -4.83 7.60 17.10
CA VAL A 40 -5.89 6.59 16.86
C VAL A 40 -5.91 5.53 18.01
N LEU A 41 -4.98 5.64 18.96
CA LEU A 41 -4.78 4.83 20.14
C LEU A 41 -5.13 5.60 21.43
N SER A 42 -6.38 6.03 21.59
CA SER A 42 -7.01 6.06 22.93
C SER A 42 -8.40 5.43 22.95
N GLU A 43 -9.04 5.21 21.80
CA GLU A 43 -10.24 4.36 21.74
C GLU A 43 -9.91 2.87 21.59
N SER A 44 -8.73 2.46 21.12
CA SER A 44 -8.45 1.03 20.90
C SER A 44 -8.24 0.20 22.17
N ALA A 45 -8.19 0.81 23.37
CA ALA A 45 -8.05 0.09 24.64
C ALA A 45 -9.24 0.26 25.60
N SER A 46 -10.18 1.18 25.33
CA SER A 46 -11.45 1.27 26.08
C SER A 46 -12.71 1.11 25.22
N ALA A 47 -12.59 1.04 23.87
CA ALA A 47 -13.74 0.72 23.00
C ALA A 47 -14.07 -0.78 22.99
N ALA A 48 -13.24 -1.62 23.62
CA ALA A 48 -13.59 -3.02 23.88
C ALA A 48 -14.56 -3.19 25.08
N SER A 49 -14.89 -2.13 25.83
CA SER A 49 -15.70 -2.27 27.06
C SER A 49 -16.94 -1.38 27.15
N ARG A 50 -17.31 -0.60 26.13
CA ARG A 50 -18.62 0.09 26.08
C ARG A 50 -19.19 0.12 24.67
N ILE A 51 -19.65 -1.03 24.20
CA ILE A 51 -20.72 -1.07 23.19
C ILE A 51 -21.93 -0.41 23.87
N PRO A 52 -22.54 0.66 23.32
CA PRO A 52 -23.85 1.06 23.77
C PRO A 52 -24.79 -0.09 23.40
N MET A 53 -25.06 -0.96 24.37
CA MET A 53 -26.01 -2.06 24.26
C MET A 53 -27.43 -1.48 24.33
N THR A 54 -27.78 -0.62 23.38
CA THR A 54 -29.18 -0.30 23.14
C THR A 54 -29.76 -1.41 22.27
N ALA A 55 -30.83 -2.02 22.76
CA ALA A 55 -31.49 -3.23 22.27
C ALA A 55 -31.96 -3.15 20.81
N GLN A 56 -31.03 -3.23 19.87
CA GLN A 56 -31.29 -3.76 18.54
C GLN A 56 -30.88 -5.23 18.60
N GLN A 57 -31.83 -6.13 18.38
CA GLN A 57 -31.64 -7.57 18.51
C GLN A 57 -30.79 -8.06 17.31
N TYR A 58 -29.48 -7.83 17.36
CA TYR A 58 -28.54 -8.29 16.34
C TYR A 58 -28.54 -9.81 16.29
N SER A 59 -28.66 -10.37 15.09
CA SER A 59 -28.53 -11.81 14.89
C SER A 59 -27.07 -12.24 15.14
N PRO A 60 -26.82 -13.54 15.42
CA PRO A 60 -25.45 -14.07 15.45
C PRO A 60 -24.65 -13.75 14.17
N SER A 61 -25.31 -13.73 13.00
CA SER A 61 -24.68 -13.34 11.73
C SER A 61 -24.24 -11.89 11.72
N ASP A 62 -25.03 -10.98 12.30
CA ASP A 62 -24.67 -9.55 12.39
C ASP A 62 -23.43 -9.34 13.26
N LEU A 63 -23.29 -10.12 14.33
CA LEU A 63 -22.11 -10.11 15.20
C LEU A 63 -20.88 -10.65 14.46
N GLU A 64 -21.02 -11.75 13.71
CA GLU A 64 -19.94 -12.27 12.86
C GLU A 64 -19.46 -11.22 11.84
N ASP A 65 -20.41 -10.56 11.17
CA ASP A 65 -20.11 -9.52 10.19
C ASP A 65 -19.43 -8.30 10.79
N GLN A 66 -19.85 -7.90 11.99
CA GLN A 66 -19.22 -6.82 12.71
C GLN A 66 -17.77 -7.16 13.10
N VAL A 67 -17.50 -8.40 13.49
CA VAL A 67 -16.13 -8.88 13.77
C VAL A 67 -15.28 -8.86 12.50
N GLN A 68 -15.82 -9.32 11.36
CA GLN A 68 -15.11 -9.25 10.07
C GLN A 68 -14.79 -7.81 9.69
N ALA A 69 -15.76 -6.90 9.80
CA ALA A 69 -15.55 -5.50 9.47
C ALA A 69 -14.44 -4.86 10.31
N GLN A 70 -14.42 -5.12 11.62
CA GLN A 70 -13.38 -4.58 12.49
C GLN A 70 -12.00 -5.17 12.19
N TRP A 71 -11.91 -6.46 11.86
CA TRP A 71 -10.66 -7.07 11.41
C TRP A 71 -10.13 -6.38 10.15
N HIS A 72 -11.01 -6.12 9.17
CA HIS A 72 -10.66 -5.42 7.94
C HIS A 72 -10.17 -3.99 8.18
N ILE A 73 -10.81 -3.22 9.07
CA ILE A 73 -10.35 -1.88 9.47
C ILE A 73 -8.95 -1.92 10.11
N ASN A 74 -8.71 -2.89 11.00
CA ASN A 74 -7.41 -3.05 11.65
C ASN A 74 -6.33 -3.47 10.64
N TYR A 75 -6.68 -4.35 9.71
CA TYR A 75 -5.76 -4.77 8.66
C TYR A 75 -5.46 -3.65 7.67
N ALA A 76 -6.44 -2.80 7.33
CA ALA A 76 -6.22 -1.57 6.55
C ALA A 76 -5.20 -0.65 7.23
N SER A 77 -5.31 -0.47 8.56
CA SER A 77 -4.36 0.33 9.33
C SER A 77 -2.94 -0.23 9.26
N TYR A 78 -2.78 -1.56 9.36
CA TYR A 78 -1.49 -2.21 9.13
C TYR A 78 -0.95 -2.00 7.71
N LEU A 79 -1.81 -2.08 6.69
CA LEU A 79 -1.43 -1.87 5.30
C LEU A 79 -0.93 -0.44 5.06
N ILE A 80 -1.55 0.56 5.70
CA ILE A 80 -1.09 1.96 5.67
C ILE A 80 0.30 2.09 6.30
N ASP A 81 0.53 1.48 7.47
CA ASP A 81 1.83 1.48 8.17
C ASP A 81 2.98 0.89 7.34
N ILE A 82 2.65 0.07 6.33
CA ILE A 82 3.61 -0.53 5.39
C ILE A 82 3.50 0.05 3.98
N GLY A 83 2.77 1.15 3.78
CA GLY A 83 2.69 1.84 2.50
C GLY A 83 1.85 1.18 1.41
N LYS A 84 0.95 0.25 1.76
CA LYS A 84 0.03 -0.47 0.85
C LYS A 84 -1.35 0.19 0.79
N TYR A 85 -1.40 1.38 0.20
CA TYR A 85 -2.58 2.25 0.26
C TYR A 85 -3.76 1.72 -0.58
N PHE A 86 -3.50 1.13 -1.75
CA PHE A 86 -4.54 0.57 -2.62
C PHE A 86 -5.23 -0.63 -1.97
N GLU A 87 -4.46 -1.53 -1.37
CA GLU A 87 -4.99 -2.66 -0.63
C GLU A 87 -5.74 -2.21 0.63
N ALA A 88 -5.27 -1.14 1.30
CA ALA A 88 -5.97 -0.57 2.45
C ALA A 88 -7.37 -0.03 2.09
N LEU A 89 -7.51 0.64 0.94
CA LEU A 89 -8.83 1.07 0.42
C LEU A 89 -9.75 -0.13 0.20
N GLU A 90 -9.24 -1.21 -0.39
CA GLU A 90 -10.01 -2.43 -0.62
C GLU A 90 -10.49 -3.04 0.72
N GLN A 91 -9.64 -3.03 1.76
CA GLN A 91 -10.04 -3.51 3.08
C GLN A 91 -11.13 -2.62 3.70
N TYR A 92 -11.06 -1.30 3.56
CA TYR A 92 -12.12 -0.41 4.04
C TYR A 92 -13.44 -0.65 3.30
N ASP A 93 -13.40 -0.84 1.99
CA ASP A 93 -14.58 -1.18 1.21
C ASP A 93 -15.19 -2.50 1.70
N THR A 94 -14.37 -3.54 1.91
CA THR A 94 -14.83 -4.81 2.48
C THR A 94 -15.45 -4.62 3.88
N ALA A 95 -14.86 -3.79 4.74
CA ALA A 95 -15.45 -3.50 6.06
C ALA A 95 -16.82 -2.80 5.97
N ILE A 96 -17.01 -1.90 4.99
CA ILE A 96 -18.28 -1.20 4.75
C ILE A 96 -19.36 -2.18 4.31
N ASP A 97 -19.02 -3.13 3.42
CA ASP A 97 -19.93 -4.17 2.95
C ASP A 97 -20.37 -5.11 4.07
N TYR A 98 -19.43 -5.55 4.93
CA TYR A 98 -19.74 -6.48 6.02
C TYR A 98 -20.57 -5.81 7.12
N SER A 99 -20.13 -4.67 7.64
CA SER A 99 -20.69 -4.19 8.91
C SER A 99 -22.17 -3.84 8.79
N PRO A 100 -23.04 -4.31 9.71
CA PRO A 100 -24.43 -3.84 9.80
C PRO A 100 -24.52 -2.47 10.51
N LEU A 101 -23.48 -2.05 11.24
CA LEU A 101 -23.50 -0.87 12.10
C LEU A 101 -23.13 0.41 11.34
N ALA A 102 -23.99 1.42 11.43
CA ALA A 102 -23.76 2.75 10.88
C ALA A 102 -22.41 3.36 11.34
N LYS A 103 -22.09 3.27 12.64
CA LYS A 103 -20.85 3.79 13.22
C LYS A 103 -19.60 3.16 12.60
N THR A 104 -19.58 1.84 12.44
CA THR A 104 -18.44 1.11 11.85
C THR A 104 -18.28 1.42 10.37
N ARG A 105 -19.39 1.47 9.61
CA ARG A 105 -19.38 1.87 8.20
C ARG A 105 -18.80 3.27 8.02
N ALA A 106 -19.27 4.23 8.82
CA ALA A 106 -18.76 5.60 8.80
C ALA A 106 -17.26 5.66 9.16
N HIS A 107 -16.81 4.89 10.16
CA HIS A 107 -15.38 4.81 10.51
C HIS A 107 -14.52 4.29 9.34
N ALA A 108 -14.95 3.22 8.67
CA ALA A 108 -14.25 2.71 7.49
C ALA A 108 -14.24 3.73 6.34
N MET A 109 -15.35 4.44 6.09
CA MET A 109 -15.41 5.51 5.09
C MET A 109 -14.47 6.68 5.43
N PHE A 110 -14.38 7.07 6.71
CA PHE A 110 -13.43 8.08 7.15
C PHE A 110 -11.97 7.64 6.94
N GLY A 111 -11.65 6.36 7.19
CA GLY A 111 -10.35 5.78 6.89
C GLY A 111 -10.04 5.81 5.39
N LYS A 112 -11.00 5.43 4.55
CA LYS A 112 -10.90 5.49 3.08
C LYS A 112 -10.59 6.90 2.59
N ALA A 113 -11.33 7.90 3.06
CA ALA A 113 -11.13 9.31 2.70
C ALA A 113 -9.74 9.83 3.13
N MET A 114 -9.26 9.41 4.31
CA MET A 114 -7.92 9.77 4.77
C MET A 114 -6.84 9.20 3.84
N VAL A 115 -6.96 7.92 3.45
CA VAL A 115 -5.99 7.30 2.53
C VAL A 115 -5.98 8.00 1.17
N LEU A 116 -7.16 8.33 0.62
CA LEU A 116 -7.29 9.02 -0.67
C LEU A 116 -6.63 10.41 -0.65
N SER A 117 -6.95 11.22 0.37
CA SER A 117 -6.43 12.59 0.48
C SER A 117 -4.95 12.64 0.84
N THR A 118 -4.47 11.75 1.72
CA THR A 118 -3.12 11.84 2.31
C THR A 118 -2.06 11.14 1.46
N PHE A 119 -2.39 9.97 0.88
CA PHE A 119 -1.39 9.08 0.28
C PHE A 119 -1.58 8.84 -1.21
N LEU A 120 -2.75 9.21 -1.75
CA LEU A 120 -3.11 8.88 -3.12
C LEU A 120 -3.49 10.09 -3.96
N ASP A 121 -3.16 11.32 -3.56
CA ASP A 121 -3.40 12.52 -4.38
C ASP A 121 -4.86 12.63 -4.90
N ASP A 122 -5.85 12.25 -4.07
CA ASP A 122 -7.28 12.31 -4.44
C ASP A 122 -8.14 12.98 -3.35
N PRO A 123 -7.84 14.24 -2.99
CA PRO A 123 -8.58 14.96 -1.95
C PRO A 123 -10.02 15.30 -2.38
N GLU A 124 -10.31 15.48 -3.67
CA GLU A 124 -11.68 15.66 -4.16
C GLU A 124 -12.57 14.45 -3.81
N LYS A 125 -12.09 13.23 -4.04
CA LYS A 125 -12.85 12.03 -3.69
C LYS A 125 -13.01 11.87 -2.19
N ALA A 126 -12.00 12.23 -1.41
CA ALA A 126 -12.11 12.26 0.05
C ALA A 126 -13.22 13.23 0.52
N ALA A 127 -13.32 14.42 -0.09
CA ALA A 127 -14.37 15.39 0.21
C ALA A 127 -15.78 14.85 -0.11
N GLU A 128 -15.94 14.14 -1.23
CA GLU A 128 -17.20 13.47 -1.57
C GLU A 128 -17.60 12.44 -0.51
N ILE A 129 -16.65 11.62 -0.04
CA ILE A 129 -16.90 10.63 1.01
C ILE A 129 -17.31 11.31 2.32
N TYR A 130 -16.64 12.40 2.72
CA TYR A 130 -17.04 13.14 3.92
C TYR A 130 -18.48 13.66 3.81
N LYS A 131 -18.86 14.27 2.67
CA LYS A 131 -20.23 14.72 2.42
C LYS A 131 -21.24 13.55 2.50
N GLU A 132 -20.91 12.41 1.89
CA GLU A 132 -21.74 11.22 1.91
C GLU A 132 -21.96 10.71 3.35
N VAL A 133 -20.90 10.61 4.15
CA VAL A 133 -20.99 10.19 5.55
C VAL A 133 -21.91 11.12 6.35
N GLY A 134 -21.76 12.44 6.19
CA GLY A 134 -22.58 13.42 6.92
C GLY A 134 -24.07 13.36 6.54
N LYS A 135 -24.38 13.01 5.28
CA LYS A 135 -25.75 12.82 4.81
C LYS A 135 -26.35 11.49 5.28
N LYS A 136 -25.57 10.40 5.18
CA LYS A 136 -26.04 9.03 5.41
C LYS A 136 -26.06 8.63 6.88
N TYR A 137 -25.20 9.22 7.70
CA TYR A 137 -25.02 8.89 9.11
C TYR A 137 -25.10 10.17 9.95
N PRO A 138 -26.32 10.64 10.33
CA PRO A 138 -26.50 11.90 11.04
C PRO A 138 -25.69 12.03 12.33
N GLU A 139 -25.51 10.94 13.08
CA GLU A 139 -24.67 10.90 14.29
C GLU A 139 -23.19 11.19 14.02
N GLN A 140 -22.74 11.02 12.77
CA GLN A 140 -21.37 11.28 12.33
C GLN A 140 -21.24 12.60 11.58
N ALA A 141 -22.34 13.37 11.43
CA ALA A 141 -22.36 14.62 10.69
C ALA A 141 -21.41 15.67 11.28
N GLU A 142 -21.26 15.71 12.61
CA GLU A 142 -20.31 16.59 13.28
C GLU A 142 -18.87 16.33 12.81
N THR A 143 -18.41 15.08 12.94
CA THR A 143 -17.06 14.68 12.52
C THR A 143 -16.86 14.87 11.02
N SER A 144 -17.88 14.58 10.22
CA SER A 144 -17.87 14.73 8.77
C SER A 144 -17.67 16.18 8.34
N LEU A 145 -18.47 17.12 8.87
CA LEU A 145 -18.35 18.54 8.53
C LEU A 145 -17.00 19.11 8.94
N TYR A 146 -16.50 18.78 10.14
CA TYR A 146 -15.18 19.24 10.57
C TYR A 146 -14.06 18.74 9.64
N ARG A 147 -14.05 17.44 9.31
CA ARG A 147 -13.05 16.85 8.40
C ARG A 147 -13.14 17.42 6.99
N LEU A 148 -14.33 17.69 6.49
CA LEU A 148 -14.55 18.33 5.19
C LEU A 148 -14.01 19.77 5.17
N GLY A 149 -14.32 20.56 6.19
CA GLY A 149 -13.81 21.93 6.32
C GLY A 149 -12.28 21.95 6.39
N PHE A 150 -11.70 21.05 7.18
CA PHE A 150 -10.24 20.92 7.32
C PHE A 150 -9.58 20.48 6.02
N LEU A 151 -10.17 19.52 5.31
CA LEU A 151 -9.66 19.09 4.00
C LEU A 151 -9.65 20.25 3.00
N TYR A 152 -10.72 21.04 2.92
CA TYR A 152 -10.74 22.23 2.07
C TYR A 152 -9.69 23.26 2.46
N TYR A 153 -9.40 23.41 3.76
CA TYR A 153 -8.31 24.25 4.22
C TYR A 153 -6.94 23.74 3.73
N GLN A 154 -6.68 22.43 3.83
CA GLN A 154 -5.44 21.81 3.33
C GLN A 154 -5.29 21.94 1.81
N MET A 155 -6.41 21.91 1.08
CA MET A 155 -6.46 22.13 -0.37
C MET A 155 -6.33 23.61 -0.75
N SER A 156 -6.16 24.53 0.22
CA SER A 156 -6.17 25.99 0.02
C SER A 156 -7.49 26.53 -0.56
N LYS A 157 -8.58 25.76 -0.48
CA LYS A 157 -9.94 26.17 -0.89
C LYS A 157 -10.62 26.92 0.27
N TYR A 158 -10.06 28.07 0.65
CA TYR A 158 -10.42 28.79 1.88
C TYR A 158 -11.88 29.24 1.94
N GLU A 159 -12.48 29.66 0.82
CA GLU A 159 -13.90 30.03 0.79
C GLU A 159 -14.81 28.85 1.13
N GLN A 160 -14.55 27.69 0.50
CA GLN A 160 -15.28 26.45 0.78
C GLN A 160 -15.06 26.00 2.22
N SER A 161 -13.81 26.06 2.70
CA SER A 161 -13.46 25.73 4.08
C SER A 161 -14.19 26.61 5.09
N ARG A 162 -14.18 27.94 4.89
CA ARG A 162 -14.86 28.92 5.75
C ARG A 162 -16.37 28.69 5.75
N SER A 163 -16.97 28.42 4.58
CA SER A 163 -18.39 28.08 4.48
C SER A 163 -18.74 26.84 5.30
N VAL A 164 -17.97 25.77 5.16
CA VAL A 164 -18.22 24.51 5.87
C VAL A 164 -18.01 24.66 7.38
N PHE A 165 -16.98 25.39 7.83
CA PHE A 165 -16.78 25.61 9.26
C PHE A 165 -17.83 26.53 9.88
N LYS A 166 -18.33 27.54 9.15
CA LYS A 166 -19.49 28.33 9.61
C LYS A 166 -20.74 27.47 9.75
N GLU A 167 -20.99 26.58 8.79
CA GLU A 167 -22.09 25.59 8.88
C GLU A 167 -21.90 24.68 10.10
N TYR A 168 -20.68 24.17 10.32
CA TYR A 168 -20.33 23.35 11.48
C TYR A 168 -20.65 24.06 12.79
N ILE A 169 -20.19 25.30 12.99
CA ILE A 169 -20.40 26.08 14.22
C ILE A 169 -21.90 26.36 14.43
N LYS A 170 -22.64 26.66 13.36
CA LYS A 170 -24.10 26.87 13.42
C LYS A 170 -24.84 25.60 13.84
N LYS A 171 -24.47 24.45 13.28
CA LYS A 171 -25.14 23.17 13.52
C LYS A 171 -24.74 22.52 14.84
N PHE A 172 -23.50 22.75 15.30
CA PHE A 172 -22.92 22.16 16.50
C PHE A 172 -22.29 23.24 17.40
N PRO A 173 -23.09 24.10 18.04
CA PRO A 173 -22.59 25.22 18.85
C PRO A 173 -21.82 24.78 20.11
N VAL A 174 -22.01 23.56 20.59
CA VAL A 174 -21.24 22.92 21.68
C VAL A 174 -20.44 21.72 21.16
N GLY A 175 -20.08 21.74 19.88
CA GLY A 175 -19.37 20.66 19.20
C GLY A 175 -17.94 20.46 19.68
N ARG A 176 -17.47 19.21 19.61
CA ARG A 176 -16.12 18.74 19.99
C ARG A 176 -14.98 19.48 19.29
N PHE A 177 -15.23 20.03 18.10
CA PHE A 177 -14.24 20.68 17.26
C PHE A 177 -14.48 22.19 17.08
N ARG A 178 -15.35 22.80 17.89
CA ARG A 178 -15.71 24.22 17.75
C ARG A 178 -14.50 25.14 17.81
N TYR A 179 -13.68 25.04 18.85
CA TYR A 179 -12.51 25.90 19.02
C TYR A 179 -11.49 25.73 17.89
N GLN A 180 -11.31 24.49 17.41
CA GLN A 180 -10.44 24.20 16.28
C GLN A 180 -10.98 24.84 14.99
N ALA A 181 -12.29 24.73 14.74
CA ALA A 181 -12.93 25.36 13.59
C ALA A 181 -12.80 26.90 13.63
N GLU A 182 -13.05 27.53 14.80
CA GLU A 182 -12.90 28.98 14.99
C GLU A 182 -11.45 29.43 14.82
N ALA A 183 -10.48 28.69 15.37
CA ALA A 183 -9.05 28.97 15.21
C ALA A 183 -8.59 28.85 13.75
N ILE A 184 -9.10 27.86 13.01
CA ILE A 184 -8.78 27.70 11.59
C ILE A 184 -9.45 28.82 10.77
N ILE A 185 -10.67 29.24 11.10
CA ILE A 185 -11.30 30.41 10.44
C ILE A 185 -10.47 31.68 10.68
N SER A 186 -9.96 31.91 11.89
CA SER A 186 -9.20 33.13 12.22
C SER A 186 -7.83 33.18 11.53
N THR A 187 -7.25 32.03 11.19
CA THR A 187 -6.00 31.97 10.42
C THR A 187 -6.21 32.21 8.92
N MET A 188 -7.41 31.98 8.39
CA MET A 188 -7.77 32.26 7.00
C MET A 188 -7.97 33.76 6.76
N LYS A 189 -6.89 34.50 6.53
CA LYS A 189 -6.95 35.88 6.02
C LYS A 189 -7.48 35.90 4.56
N GLU A 190 -8.10 37.01 4.14
CA GLU A 190 -8.67 37.21 2.78
C GLU A 190 -7.63 37.05 1.63
N PRO A 191 -8.07 36.78 0.38
CA PRO A 191 -7.54 35.73 -0.47
C PRO A 191 -6.12 36.03 -0.95
N VAL A 192 -5.23 35.05 -0.82
CA VAL A 192 -3.88 35.10 -1.41
C VAL A 192 -3.75 34.00 -2.45
N LYS A 193 -3.86 34.41 -3.72
CA LYS A 193 -3.25 33.86 -4.96
C LYS A 193 -3.40 32.35 -5.24
N PRO A 194 -3.18 31.91 -6.50
CA PRO A 194 -3.73 30.66 -7.01
C PRO A 194 -3.20 29.43 -6.27
N GLU A 195 -3.94 28.33 -6.48
CA GLU A 195 -3.59 26.94 -6.20
C GLU A 195 -2.08 26.78 -5.95
N PRO A 196 -1.64 26.32 -4.76
CA PRO A 196 -0.23 26.06 -4.56
C PRO A 196 0.24 25.16 -5.69
N GLU A 197 1.24 25.62 -6.45
CA GLU A 197 1.79 24.85 -7.55
C GLU A 197 2.03 23.44 -7.06
N VAL A 198 1.40 22.48 -7.76
CA VAL A 198 1.74 21.07 -7.63
C VAL A 198 3.26 21.00 -7.61
N LYS A 199 3.85 20.62 -6.47
CA LYS A 199 5.31 20.59 -6.32
C LYS A 199 5.86 19.89 -7.57
N PRO A 200 6.55 20.64 -8.46
CA PRO A 200 7.06 20.02 -9.66
C PRO A 200 7.98 18.90 -9.22
N ALA A 201 7.99 17.80 -9.98
CA ALA A 201 8.97 16.75 -9.74
C ALA A 201 10.35 17.42 -9.70
N PRO A 202 11.18 17.25 -8.64
CA PRO A 202 12.51 17.85 -8.61
C PRO A 202 13.26 17.47 -9.89
N VAL A 203 13.56 18.48 -10.70
CA VAL A 203 14.24 18.35 -12.00
C VAL A 203 15.74 18.52 -11.78
N GLY A 204 16.55 17.65 -12.39
CA GLY A 204 17.99 17.86 -12.54
C GLY A 204 18.92 16.97 -11.69
N GLU A 205 18.42 16.31 -10.63
CA GLU A 205 19.22 15.36 -9.85
C GLU A 205 18.60 13.96 -9.86
N GLU A 206 19.42 12.95 -10.16
CA GLU A 206 19.04 11.55 -10.08
C GLU A 206 18.72 11.18 -8.62
N PRO A 207 17.48 10.72 -8.31
CA PRO A 207 17.09 10.47 -6.94
C PRO A 207 17.68 9.16 -6.41
N ASP A 208 18.17 9.20 -5.18
CA ASP A 208 18.45 7.99 -4.40
C ASP A 208 17.16 7.35 -3.87
N LEU A 209 17.17 6.03 -3.75
CA LEU A 209 16.12 5.22 -3.14
C LEU A 209 16.62 4.54 -1.88
N ARG A 210 15.79 4.56 -0.83
CA ARG A 210 15.96 3.77 0.40
C ARG A 210 15.19 2.47 0.27
N VAL A 211 15.84 1.39 -0.16
CA VAL A 211 15.24 0.07 -0.35
C VAL A 211 15.28 -0.71 0.97
N CYS A 212 14.13 -1.14 1.48
CA CYS A 212 14.03 -1.97 2.67
C CYS A 212 14.40 -3.43 2.36
N LEU A 213 15.59 -3.86 2.78
CA LEU A 213 16.05 -5.24 2.67
C LEU A 213 15.43 -6.13 3.77
N SER A 214 15.37 -5.61 5.01
CA SER A 214 14.71 -6.30 6.13
C SER A 214 14.40 -5.34 7.28
N ARG A 215 13.37 -5.65 8.06
CA ARG A 215 12.98 -4.90 9.27
C ARG A 215 12.65 -5.78 10.48
N ARG A 216 12.97 -7.08 10.41
CA ARG A 216 12.49 -8.10 11.35
C ARG A 216 13.59 -9.03 11.88
N VAL A 217 14.86 -8.71 11.63
CA VAL A 217 16.00 -9.56 12.01
C VAL A 217 16.75 -9.01 13.22
N ASN A 218 17.48 -9.88 13.93
CA ASN A 218 18.28 -9.51 15.10
C ASN A 218 19.76 -9.29 14.76
N SER A 219 20.20 -9.83 13.63
CA SER A 219 21.59 -9.78 13.17
C SER A 219 21.64 -9.79 11.64
N MET A 220 22.77 -9.36 11.12
CA MET A 220 23.14 -9.44 9.71
C MET A 220 24.66 -9.53 9.57
N THR A 221 25.12 -9.94 8.40
CA THR A 221 26.52 -9.86 7.99
C THR A 221 26.61 -9.03 6.72
N VAL A 222 27.59 -8.14 6.65
CA VAL A 222 27.96 -7.43 5.43
C VAL A 222 29.42 -7.75 5.10
N SER A 223 29.68 -8.20 3.88
CA SER A 223 31.01 -8.60 3.42
C SER A 223 31.26 -8.21 1.96
N VAL A 224 32.54 -8.16 1.58
CA VAL A 224 32.98 -8.02 0.19
C VAL A 224 33.55 -9.35 -0.32
N GLY A 225 33.43 -9.58 -1.61
CA GLY A 225 33.72 -10.89 -2.22
C GLY A 225 35.20 -11.20 -2.43
N THR A 226 36.09 -10.22 -2.30
CA THR A 226 37.53 -10.39 -2.56
C THR A 226 38.36 -10.03 -1.32
N LYS A 227 39.61 -10.51 -1.27
CA LYS A 227 40.54 -10.22 -0.16
C LYS A 227 41.09 -8.79 -0.18
N ASN A 228 40.99 -8.10 -1.31
CA ASN A 228 41.60 -6.78 -1.52
C ASN A 228 40.58 -5.64 -1.46
N ASP A 229 39.29 -5.96 -1.53
CA ASP A 229 38.23 -4.98 -1.38
C ASP A 229 37.96 -4.75 0.11
N GLU A 230 37.55 -3.53 0.44
CA GLU A 230 37.21 -3.14 1.80
C GLU A 230 35.79 -2.60 1.89
N ILE A 231 35.21 -2.77 3.07
CA ILE A 231 33.98 -2.14 3.53
C ILE A 231 34.35 -1.18 4.63
N CYS A 232 33.90 0.06 4.54
CA CYS A 232 34.07 1.04 5.59
C CYS A 232 32.77 1.25 6.35
N ALA A 233 32.85 1.26 7.67
CA ALA A 233 31.75 1.49 8.60
C ALA A 233 31.81 2.92 9.20
N GLY A 234 32.12 3.91 8.35
CA GLY A 234 32.38 5.29 8.78
C GLY A 234 33.60 5.38 9.71
N GLU A 235 33.45 6.08 10.83
CA GLU A 235 34.50 6.27 11.85
C GLU A 235 34.91 4.97 12.57
N LEU A 236 34.16 3.87 12.39
CA LEU A 236 34.45 2.57 13.01
C LEU A 236 35.53 1.78 12.24
N GLY A 237 36.10 2.37 11.18
CA GLY A 237 37.16 1.79 10.37
C GLY A 237 36.67 0.98 9.18
N CYS A 238 37.61 0.39 8.45
CA CYS A 238 37.36 -0.47 7.29
C CYS A 238 37.85 -1.91 7.55
N GLY A 239 37.28 -2.86 6.81
CA GLY A 239 37.62 -4.28 6.88
C GLY A 239 36.90 -5.08 5.79
N THR A 240 37.06 -6.40 5.80
CA THR A 240 36.49 -7.27 4.75
C THR A 240 35.11 -7.84 5.09
N GLU A 241 34.75 -7.87 6.37
CA GLU A 241 33.45 -8.34 6.86
C GLU A 241 33.08 -7.67 8.20
N TYR A 242 31.79 -7.35 8.35
CA TYR A 242 31.20 -6.96 9.63
C TYR A 242 29.97 -7.81 9.94
N LYS A 243 29.95 -8.40 11.15
CA LYS A 243 28.77 -9.01 11.76
C LYS A 243 28.07 -7.98 12.64
N VAL A 244 26.86 -7.59 12.25
CA VAL A 244 26.06 -6.59 12.96
C VAL A 244 24.99 -7.31 13.77
N GLY A 245 24.87 -6.95 15.05
CA GLY A 245 23.85 -7.49 15.95
C GLY A 245 23.27 -6.41 16.86
N ILE A 246 22.39 -6.84 17.77
CA ILE A 246 21.79 -6.00 18.80
C ILE A 246 22.32 -6.44 20.17
N SER A 247 22.82 -5.49 20.96
CA SER A 247 23.24 -5.69 22.35
C SER A 247 22.53 -4.69 23.27
N GLY A 248 21.46 -5.13 23.93
CA GLY A 248 20.52 -4.25 24.63
C GLY A 248 19.81 -3.32 23.64
N ASN A 249 19.92 -2.01 23.85
CA ASN A 249 19.38 -0.99 22.94
C ASN A 249 20.44 -0.36 22.01
N LYS A 250 21.63 -0.95 21.90
CA LYS A 250 22.71 -0.47 21.02
C LYS A 250 23.09 -1.52 19.96
N LEU A 251 23.71 -1.06 18.88
CA LEU A 251 24.28 -1.95 17.88
C LEU A 251 25.54 -2.62 18.44
N ALA A 252 25.84 -3.80 17.90
CA ALA A 252 27.09 -4.51 18.13
C ALA A 252 27.74 -4.84 16.79
N LEU A 253 29.04 -4.57 16.66
CA LEU A 253 29.87 -4.98 15.53
C LEU A 253 30.86 -6.04 15.98
N ASN A 254 30.86 -7.21 15.32
CA ASN A 254 31.73 -8.33 15.63
C ASN A 254 31.68 -8.72 17.13
N GLY A 255 30.49 -8.64 17.73
CA GLY A 255 30.25 -8.91 19.15
C GLY A 255 30.55 -7.74 20.10
N ARG A 256 31.21 -6.67 19.64
CA ARG A 256 31.53 -5.49 20.45
C ARG A 256 30.44 -4.44 20.35
N LYS A 257 29.93 -3.98 21.51
CA LYS A 257 28.92 -2.93 21.58
C LYS A 257 29.50 -1.61 21.05
N VAL A 258 28.77 -0.95 20.16
CA VAL A 258 29.16 0.37 19.64
C VAL A 258 28.21 1.45 20.16
N THR A 259 28.69 2.69 20.24
CA THR A 259 27.89 3.86 20.63
C THR A 259 26.89 4.25 19.54
N ALA A 260 27.23 3.98 18.28
CA ALA A 260 26.39 4.27 17.12
C ALA A 260 25.04 3.55 17.18
N THR A 261 23.95 4.30 16.98
CA THR A 261 22.58 3.76 16.84
C THR A 261 22.19 3.48 15.39
N ARG A 262 23.03 3.92 14.45
CA ARG A 262 22.90 3.76 13.00
C ARG A 262 24.30 3.69 12.39
N ILE A 263 24.52 2.77 11.45
CA ILE A 263 25.82 2.56 10.80
C ILE A 263 25.57 2.47 9.29
N LYS A 264 26.41 3.15 8.51
CA LYS A 264 26.42 3.07 7.05
C LYS A 264 27.67 2.33 6.62
N PHE A 265 27.48 1.30 5.79
CA PHE A 265 28.54 0.53 5.18
C PHE A 265 28.67 0.93 3.72
N THR A 266 29.89 1.28 3.32
CA THR A 266 30.24 1.72 1.97
C THR A 266 31.36 0.87 1.40
N SER A 267 31.33 0.60 0.10
CA SER A 267 32.44 -0.04 -0.62
C SER A 267 32.46 0.43 -2.08
N LYS A 268 33.62 0.27 -2.74
CA LYS A 268 33.77 0.49 -4.19
C LYS A 268 33.19 -0.66 -5.02
N VAL A 269 33.02 -1.84 -4.41
CA VAL A 269 32.43 -3.03 -5.05
C VAL A 269 31.08 -3.37 -4.43
N PRO A 270 30.24 -4.17 -5.10
CA PRO A 270 28.97 -4.61 -4.52
C PRO A 270 29.14 -5.33 -3.16
N LEU A 271 28.33 -4.93 -2.20
CA LEU A 271 28.29 -5.47 -0.84
C LEU A 271 27.42 -6.72 -0.78
N LYS A 272 27.93 -7.84 -0.25
CA LYS A 272 27.11 -9.01 0.09
C LYS A 272 26.49 -8.81 1.46
N VAL A 273 25.17 -8.79 1.51
CA VAL A 273 24.38 -8.58 2.73
C VAL A 273 23.58 -9.84 3.02
N ALA A 274 23.86 -10.48 4.15
CA ALA A 274 23.19 -11.70 4.59
C ALA A 274 22.42 -11.47 5.90
N TYR A 275 21.17 -11.91 5.96
CA TYR A 275 20.30 -11.78 7.13
C TYR A 275 19.25 -12.89 7.16
N GLY A 276 19.08 -13.53 8.32
CA GLY A 276 18.19 -14.69 8.42
C GLY A 276 18.62 -15.80 7.44
N LYS A 277 17.75 -16.16 6.50
CA LYS A 277 18.03 -17.13 5.42
C LYS A 277 18.32 -16.46 4.07
N GLU A 278 18.26 -15.15 4.01
CA GLU A 278 18.41 -14.36 2.79
C GLU A 278 19.85 -13.87 2.65
N SER A 279 20.33 -13.78 1.41
CA SER A 279 21.61 -13.18 1.06
C SER A 279 21.49 -12.46 -0.28
N LYS A 280 21.97 -11.22 -0.34
CA LYS A 280 21.86 -10.39 -1.55
C LYS A 280 23.13 -9.56 -1.74
N LYS A 281 23.64 -9.49 -2.97
CA LYS A 281 24.70 -8.55 -3.34
C LYS A 281 24.10 -7.25 -3.87
N VAL A 282 24.46 -6.12 -3.30
CA VAL A 282 23.85 -4.81 -3.59
C VAL A 282 24.89 -3.73 -3.85
N ARG A 283 24.53 -2.74 -4.68
CA ARG A 283 25.33 -1.52 -4.90
C ARG A 283 24.99 -0.45 -3.87
N GLY A 284 25.77 0.62 -3.84
CA GLY A 284 25.49 1.77 -2.99
C GLY A 284 25.81 1.50 -1.52
N VAL A 285 25.03 2.10 -0.64
CA VAL A 285 25.27 2.10 0.81
C VAL A 285 24.33 1.11 1.50
N VAL A 286 24.82 0.36 2.48
CA VAL A 286 23.98 -0.44 3.38
C VAL A 286 23.85 0.29 4.70
N ASP A 287 22.64 0.71 5.04
CA ASP A 287 22.33 1.51 6.22
C ASP A 287 21.56 0.67 7.24
N VAL A 288 22.11 0.53 8.44
CA VAL A 288 21.60 -0.35 9.47
C VAL A 288 21.29 0.43 10.73
N SER A 289 20.09 0.24 11.28
CA SER A 289 19.66 0.88 12.53
C SER A 289 18.76 -0.03 13.37
N ILE A 290 18.56 0.32 14.65
CA ILE A 290 17.61 -0.39 15.53
C ILE A 290 16.25 0.31 15.47
N ARG A 291 15.19 -0.47 15.23
CA ARG A 291 13.79 -0.05 15.27
C ARG A 291 12.94 -1.11 15.93
N ARG A 292 12.18 -0.71 16.97
CA ARG A 292 11.30 -1.61 17.74
C ARG A 292 12.01 -2.90 18.18
N GLY A 293 13.27 -2.80 18.63
CA GLY A 293 14.08 -3.93 19.09
C GLY A 293 14.57 -4.88 18.00
N LYS A 294 14.45 -4.52 16.72
CA LYS A 294 14.94 -5.27 15.55
C LYS A 294 15.84 -4.41 14.69
N LEU A 295 16.67 -5.04 13.85
CA LEU A 295 17.43 -4.34 12.82
C LEU A 295 16.51 -3.94 11.67
N LEU A 296 16.62 -2.67 11.28
CA LEU A 296 16.18 -2.14 10.01
C LEU A 296 17.40 -2.05 9.10
N ILE A 297 17.38 -2.81 8.01
CA ILE A 297 18.45 -2.90 7.01
C ILE A 297 17.93 -2.25 5.74
N LEU A 298 18.53 -1.14 5.36
CA LEU A 298 18.21 -0.40 4.15
C LEU A 298 19.39 -0.48 3.19
N ASN A 299 19.09 -0.52 1.89
CA ASN A 299 20.06 -0.23 0.85
C ASN A 299 19.73 1.13 0.25
N ILE A 300 20.66 2.07 0.34
CA ILE A 300 20.57 3.40 -0.27
C ILE A 300 21.34 3.36 -1.58
N VAL A 301 20.63 3.54 -2.69
CA VAL A 301 21.15 3.35 -4.04
C VAL A 301 20.45 4.29 -5.00
N SER A 302 21.15 4.77 -6.04
CA SER A 302 20.52 5.60 -7.07
C SER A 302 19.40 4.84 -7.78
N ILE A 303 18.35 5.54 -8.22
CA ILE A 303 17.21 4.89 -8.87
C ILE A 303 17.63 4.14 -10.14
N GLU A 304 18.63 4.60 -10.88
CA GLU A 304 19.10 3.93 -12.10
C GLU A 304 19.83 2.62 -11.77
N GLU A 305 20.68 2.60 -10.74
CA GLU A 305 21.33 1.37 -10.27
C GLU A 305 20.33 0.40 -9.64
N TYR A 306 19.29 0.90 -8.97
CA TYR A 306 18.17 0.09 -8.47
C TYR A 306 17.45 -0.65 -9.62
N LEU A 307 17.18 0.06 -10.72
CA LEU A 307 16.45 -0.49 -11.86
C LEU A 307 17.20 -1.57 -12.62
N LYS A 308 18.55 -1.52 -12.62
CA LYS A 308 19.38 -2.62 -13.17
C LYS A 308 19.08 -3.96 -12.50
N SER A 309 18.69 -3.94 -11.22
CA SER A 309 18.25 -5.14 -10.52
C SER A 309 16.76 -5.45 -10.74
N VAL A 310 15.89 -4.44 -10.78
CA VAL A 310 14.44 -4.65 -10.85
C VAL A 310 13.98 -5.13 -12.22
N VAL A 311 14.43 -4.49 -13.29
CA VAL A 311 13.97 -4.81 -14.65
C VAL A 311 14.19 -6.29 -15.02
N PRO A 312 15.37 -6.91 -14.82
CA PRO A 312 15.55 -8.34 -15.11
C PRO A 312 14.92 -9.30 -14.07
N ALA A 313 14.47 -8.77 -12.94
CA ALA A 313 13.70 -9.54 -11.95
C ALA A 313 12.20 -9.58 -12.28
N GLU A 314 11.69 -8.53 -12.92
CA GLU A 314 10.29 -8.36 -13.33
C GLU A 314 10.03 -8.78 -14.78
N SER A 315 11.04 -8.71 -15.64
CA SER A 315 10.95 -9.04 -17.07
C SER A 315 12.10 -9.95 -17.50
N TYR A 316 11.84 -10.84 -18.46
CA TYR A 316 12.91 -11.66 -19.01
C TYR A 316 13.83 -10.80 -19.89
N ALA A 317 15.14 -10.85 -19.64
CA ALA A 317 16.12 -10.09 -20.43
C ALA A 317 16.10 -10.42 -21.93
N SER A 318 15.53 -11.58 -22.31
CA SER A 318 15.36 -12.00 -23.71
C SER A 318 14.23 -11.28 -24.45
N TRP A 319 13.31 -10.62 -23.74
CA TRP A 319 12.18 -9.90 -24.33
C TRP A 319 12.60 -8.73 -25.22
N PRO A 320 11.71 -8.27 -26.13
CA PRO A 320 12.03 -7.19 -27.06
C PRO A 320 12.58 -5.95 -26.35
N GLU A 321 13.52 -5.25 -26.98
CA GLU A 321 14.18 -4.07 -26.39
C GLU A 321 13.17 -3.00 -25.96
N GLU A 322 12.16 -2.77 -26.79
CA GLU A 322 11.09 -1.80 -26.51
C GLU A 322 10.22 -2.21 -25.30
N THR A 323 10.03 -3.52 -25.07
CA THR A 323 9.40 -4.01 -23.83
C THR A 323 10.27 -3.72 -22.61
N LEU A 324 11.58 -3.95 -22.71
CA LEU A 324 12.51 -3.69 -21.60
C LEU A 324 12.57 -2.20 -21.25
N LYS A 325 12.55 -1.32 -22.26
CA LYS A 325 12.47 0.13 -22.08
C LYS A 325 11.15 0.54 -21.41
N ALA A 326 10.01 0.00 -21.86
CA ALA A 326 8.72 0.28 -21.25
C ALA A 326 8.68 -0.16 -19.77
N GLN A 327 9.18 -1.36 -19.48
CA GLN A 327 9.29 -1.85 -18.09
C GLN A 327 10.22 -0.96 -17.25
N ALA A 328 11.36 -0.50 -17.79
CA ALA A 328 12.28 0.37 -17.08
C ALA A 328 11.61 1.70 -16.70
N VAL A 329 10.90 2.34 -17.63
CA VAL A 329 10.15 3.58 -17.37
C VAL A 329 9.00 3.36 -16.38
N ALA A 330 8.21 2.29 -16.53
CA ALA A 330 7.13 1.97 -15.61
C ALA A 330 7.65 1.72 -14.18
N ALA A 331 8.75 0.97 -14.05
CA ALA A 331 9.38 0.70 -12.77
C ALA A 331 10.01 1.95 -12.14
N ARG A 332 10.67 2.80 -12.93
CA ARG A 332 11.24 4.08 -12.48
C ARG A 332 10.15 4.99 -11.93
N THR A 333 9.07 5.12 -12.70
CA THR A 333 7.91 5.94 -12.34
C THR A 333 7.29 5.45 -11.03
N TYR A 334 7.17 4.13 -10.85
CA TYR A 334 6.63 3.54 -9.64
C TYR A 334 7.51 3.84 -8.42
N ALA A 335 8.81 3.53 -8.49
CA ALA A 335 9.71 3.75 -7.37
C ALA A 335 9.81 5.23 -6.99
N TYR A 336 9.80 6.12 -7.98
CA TYR A 336 9.78 7.56 -7.77
C TYR A 336 8.47 8.04 -7.13
N TYR A 337 7.31 7.54 -7.59
CA TYR A 337 6.02 7.78 -6.95
C TYR A 337 6.04 7.36 -5.48
N GLN A 338 6.54 6.16 -5.17
CA GLN A 338 6.59 5.64 -3.80
C GLN A 338 7.47 6.53 -2.90
N LYS A 339 8.64 6.95 -3.39
CA LYS A 339 9.53 7.89 -2.68
C LYS A 339 8.82 9.19 -2.30
N LEU A 340 8.04 9.77 -3.21
CA LEU A 340 7.31 11.02 -2.97
C LEU A 340 6.15 10.86 -1.98
N HIS A 341 5.53 9.68 -1.91
CA HIS A 341 4.33 9.42 -1.10
C HIS A 341 4.60 8.72 0.25
N ARG A 342 5.81 8.16 0.45
CA ARG A 342 6.21 7.44 1.67
C ARG A 342 7.19 8.22 2.55
N THR A 343 7.08 9.54 2.55
CA THR A 343 7.93 10.45 3.35
C THR A 343 7.83 10.21 4.86
N HIS A 344 6.71 9.64 5.33
CA HIS A 344 6.51 9.24 6.73
C HIS A 344 7.16 7.90 7.10
N LEU A 345 7.65 7.13 6.12
CA LEU A 345 8.35 5.87 6.32
C LEU A 345 9.87 6.06 6.31
N PHE A 346 10.58 5.12 6.94
CA PHE A 346 12.04 5.10 6.95
C PHE A 346 12.67 4.67 5.61
N TYR A 347 11.86 4.15 4.70
CA TYR A 347 12.25 3.59 3.41
C TYR A 347 11.23 3.96 2.33
N ASP A 348 11.65 3.90 1.07
CA ASP A 348 10.85 4.30 -0.08
C ASP A 348 10.14 3.08 -0.70
N VAL A 349 10.86 1.96 -0.83
CA VAL A 349 10.37 0.72 -1.45
C VAL A 349 10.85 -0.53 -0.69
N TYR A 350 10.10 -1.62 -0.77
CA TYR A 350 10.49 -2.97 -0.36
C TYR A 350 11.33 -3.64 -1.45
N ALA A 351 12.18 -4.59 -1.03
CA ALA A 351 13.02 -5.36 -1.95
C ALA A 351 12.31 -6.58 -2.58
N ASP A 352 11.05 -6.84 -2.21
CA ASP A 352 10.28 -8.02 -2.62
C ASP A 352 9.01 -7.61 -3.39
N THR A 353 8.16 -8.59 -3.68
CA THR A 353 6.92 -8.40 -4.44
C THR A 353 5.86 -7.56 -3.74
N TYR A 354 6.12 -7.02 -2.54
CA TYR A 354 5.26 -5.99 -1.97
C TYR A 354 5.29 -4.69 -2.76
N ASP A 355 6.43 -4.35 -3.37
CA ASP A 355 6.58 -3.23 -4.30
C ASP A 355 7.12 -3.74 -5.64
N GLN A 356 8.42 -3.99 -5.72
CA GLN A 356 9.09 -4.47 -6.93
C GLN A 356 10.24 -5.39 -6.52
N MET A 357 10.46 -6.45 -7.30
CA MET A 357 11.48 -7.45 -6.98
C MET A 357 12.89 -6.85 -7.16
N TYR A 358 13.55 -6.52 -6.05
CA TYR A 358 14.95 -6.06 -6.01
C TYR A 358 15.87 -7.25 -5.71
N ALA A 359 16.32 -7.95 -6.75
CA ALA A 359 17.09 -9.18 -6.65
C ALA A 359 18.58 -8.98 -6.28
N GLY A 360 19.13 -7.78 -6.41
CA GLY A 360 20.56 -7.49 -6.29
C GLY A 360 21.33 -7.65 -7.61
N VAL A 361 22.64 -7.43 -7.55
CA VAL A 361 23.51 -7.34 -8.75
C VAL A 361 23.63 -8.67 -9.51
N ASP A 362 23.44 -9.80 -8.83
CA ASP A 362 23.54 -11.13 -9.45
C ASP A 362 22.43 -11.38 -10.49
N ARG A 363 21.39 -10.53 -10.54
CA ARG A 363 20.31 -10.60 -11.52
C ARG A 363 20.48 -9.65 -12.70
N GLU A 364 21.45 -8.74 -12.66
CA GLU A 364 21.68 -7.77 -13.75
C GLU A 364 21.98 -8.46 -15.08
N ASP A 365 21.48 -7.89 -16.18
CA ASP A 365 21.75 -8.35 -17.54
C ASP A 365 22.12 -7.16 -18.44
N LYS A 366 23.05 -7.36 -19.38
CA LYS A 366 23.52 -6.30 -20.28
C LYS A 366 22.38 -5.68 -21.09
N ARG A 367 21.38 -6.47 -21.51
CA ARG A 367 20.23 -5.99 -22.30
C ARG A 367 19.30 -5.12 -21.46
N THR A 368 18.97 -5.55 -20.24
CA THR A 368 18.13 -4.75 -19.35
C THR A 368 18.86 -3.51 -18.87
N ASN A 369 20.16 -3.61 -18.60
CA ASN A 369 21.00 -2.46 -18.22
C ASN A 369 21.07 -1.42 -19.34
N LYS A 370 21.15 -1.85 -20.60
CA LYS A 370 21.04 -0.95 -21.77
C LYS A 370 19.68 -0.26 -21.81
N ALA A 371 18.57 -0.99 -21.64
CA ALA A 371 17.23 -0.40 -21.64
C ALA A 371 17.02 0.64 -20.49
N VAL A 372 17.57 0.37 -19.31
CA VAL A 372 17.58 1.32 -18.18
C VAL A 372 18.36 2.58 -18.57
N LYS A 373 19.58 2.42 -19.12
CA LYS A 373 20.43 3.53 -19.58
C LYS A 373 19.76 4.38 -20.67
N ASP A 374 19.18 3.74 -21.67
CA ASP A 374 18.56 4.42 -22.82
C ASP A 374 17.27 5.18 -22.45
N THR A 375 16.67 4.85 -21.30
CA THR A 375 15.48 5.53 -20.76
C THR A 375 15.79 6.30 -19.48
N ARG A 376 17.06 6.60 -19.23
CA ARG A 376 17.49 7.29 -18.00
C ARG A 376 16.67 8.56 -17.78
N GLY A 377 16.15 8.72 -16.56
CA GLY A 377 15.37 9.89 -16.18
C GLY A 377 13.98 10.00 -16.80
N GLN A 378 13.57 9.08 -17.67
CA GLN A 378 12.23 9.09 -18.25
C GLN A 378 11.20 8.49 -17.31
N VAL A 379 10.14 9.26 -17.01
CA VAL A 379 9.00 8.86 -16.19
C VAL A 379 7.68 9.23 -16.85
N VAL A 380 6.61 8.58 -16.42
CA VAL A 380 5.24 8.87 -16.85
C VAL A 380 4.57 9.82 -15.86
N LEU A 381 4.04 10.93 -16.38
CA LEU A 381 3.40 11.99 -15.58
C LEU A 381 1.93 12.14 -15.94
N TYR A 382 1.10 12.43 -14.94
CA TYR A 382 -0.27 12.91 -15.12
C TYR A 382 -0.42 14.24 -14.38
N LYS A 383 -0.84 15.29 -15.09
CA LYS A 383 -0.91 16.66 -14.54
C LYS A 383 0.40 17.07 -13.83
N LYS A 384 1.55 16.85 -14.50
CA LYS A 384 2.91 17.14 -14.00
C LYS A 384 3.36 16.34 -12.76
N LYS A 385 2.57 15.40 -12.25
CA LYS A 385 2.94 14.49 -11.15
C LYS A 385 3.30 13.10 -11.68
N PRO A 386 4.32 12.42 -11.13
CA PRO A 386 4.54 11.00 -11.41
C PRO A 386 3.27 10.20 -11.15
N ILE A 387 2.93 9.29 -12.06
CA ILE A 387 1.79 8.42 -11.85
C ILE A 387 2.14 7.28 -10.90
N LEU A 388 1.13 6.72 -10.22
CA LEU A 388 1.26 5.39 -9.66
C LEU A 388 1.16 4.37 -10.81
N SER A 389 2.30 4.02 -11.41
CA SER A 389 2.41 3.10 -12.56
C SER A 389 2.29 1.64 -12.13
N GLN A 390 1.10 1.24 -11.68
CA GLN A 390 0.82 -0.17 -11.37
C GLN A 390 1.06 -1.05 -12.60
N TYR A 391 1.54 -2.27 -12.35
CA TYR A 391 1.70 -3.28 -13.38
C TYR A 391 1.36 -4.67 -12.85
N THR A 392 0.96 -5.56 -13.76
CA THR A 392 0.50 -6.92 -13.49
C THR A 392 1.20 -7.90 -14.42
N ALA A 393 1.32 -9.17 -14.01
CA ALA A 393 1.98 -10.17 -14.84
C ALA A 393 1.28 -10.36 -16.19
N ASN A 394 -0.04 -10.59 -16.16
CA ASN A 394 -0.85 -10.68 -17.37
C ASN A 394 -2.27 -10.13 -17.11
N SER A 395 -2.77 -9.25 -17.96
CA SER A 395 -4.12 -8.67 -17.83
C SER A 395 -5.25 -9.62 -18.21
N GLY A 396 -4.98 -10.69 -18.94
CA GLY A 396 -5.97 -11.70 -19.32
C GLY A 396 -6.94 -11.26 -20.42
N GLY A 397 -6.48 -10.41 -21.35
CA GLY A 397 -7.29 -9.88 -22.44
C GLY A 397 -7.94 -8.52 -22.15
N PHE A 398 -7.89 -8.04 -20.91
CA PHE A 398 -8.53 -6.79 -20.49
C PHE A 398 -7.86 -6.24 -19.22
N THR A 399 -7.34 -5.01 -19.26
CA THR A 399 -6.85 -4.34 -18.04
C THR A 399 -8.00 -4.04 -17.08
N ALA A 400 -7.69 -3.82 -15.81
CA ALA A 400 -8.69 -3.50 -14.80
C ALA A 400 -8.71 -2.00 -14.50
N ASP A 401 -9.90 -1.49 -14.22
CA ASP A 401 -10.10 -0.15 -13.71
C ASP A 401 -9.71 -0.07 -12.22
N SER A 402 -8.87 0.90 -11.84
CA SER A 402 -8.38 1.00 -10.46
C SER A 402 -9.47 1.37 -9.45
N LYS A 403 -10.56 2.02 -9.87
CA LYS A 403 -11.72 2.31 -9.01
C LYS A 403 -12.48 1.03 -8.71
N ALA A 404 -12.66 0.16 -9.71
CA ALA A 404 -13.31 -1.14 -9.53
C ALA A 404 -12.50 -2.09 -8.64
N ILE A 405 -11.17 -2.09 -8.75
CA ILE A 405 -10.31 -3.01 -8.00
C ILE A 405 -9.91 -2.49 -6.61
N PHE A 406 -9.53 -1.22 -6.52
CA PHE A 406 -8.94 -0.64 -5.29
C PHE A 406 -9.74 0.54 -4.76
N GLY A 407 -10.86 0.93 -5.38
CA GLY A 407 -11.64 2.09 -4.93
C GLY A 407 -10.98 3.45 -5.18
N ALA A 408 -9.89 3.50 -5.96
CA ALA A 408 -9.15 4.72 -6.33
C ALA A 408 -9.35 5.05 -7.81
N GLY A 409 -9.97 6.18 -8.15
CA GLY A 409 -10.30 6.55 -9.54
C GLY A 409 -9.19 7.29 -10.28
N LYS A 410 -8.15 6.57 -10.70
CA LYS A 410 -7.06 7.15 -11.50
C LYS A 410 -7.40 7.09 -12.99
N LYS A 411 -7.47 8.25 -13.66
CA LYS A 411 -7.86 8.36 -15.08
C LYS A 411 -6.93 7.60 -16.04
N TYR A 412 -5.67 7.43 -15.64
CA TYR A 412 -4.66 6.68 -16.38
C TYR A 412 -4.59 5.19 -16.00
N LEU A 413 -5.46 4.68 -15.11
CA LEU A 413 -5.55 3.27 -14.72
C LEU A 413 -6.97 2.74 -14.98
N ILE A 414 -7.34 2.69 -16.25
CA ILE A 414 -8.69 2.32 -16.70
C ILE A 414 -8.75 0.90 -17.24
N ALA A 415 -9.96 0.37 -17.33
CA ALA A 415 -10.22 -0.88 -18.01
C ALA A 415 -10.24 -0.67 -19.53
N GLN A 416 -9.40 -1.41 -20.25
CA GLN A 416 -9.40 -1.47 -21.71
C GLN A 416 -9.01 -2.85 -22.25
N LYS A 417 -9.42 -3.16 -23.48
CA LYS A 417 -9.09 -4.43 -24.14
C LYS A 417 -7.57 -4.51 -24.36
N ASP A 418 -6.99 -5.64 -23.97
CA ASP A 418 -5.57 -5.97 -24.15
C ASP A 418 -5.44 -7.34 -24.85
N PRO A 419 -5.76 -7.42 -26.15
CA PRO A 419 -5.71 -8.69 -26.89
C PRO A 419 -4.28 -9.26 -27.01
N ALA A 420 -3.24 -8.42 -26.88
CA ALA A 420 -1.85 -8.85 -26.94
C ALA A 420 -1.52 -9.79 -25.77
N SER A 421 -2.01 -9.48 -24.56
CA SER A 421 -1.79 -10.30 -23.37
C SER A 421 -2.26 -11.75 -23.48
N LEU A 422 -3.24 -12.05 -24.34
CA LEU A 422 -3.75 -13.40 -24.58
C LEU A 422 -2.74 -14.32 -25.27
N LYS A 423 -1.74 -13.75 -25.96
CA LYS A 423 -0.67 -14.52 -26.63
C LYS A 423 0.50 -14.85 -25.68
N GLY A 424 0.59 -14.17 -24.55
CA GLY A 424 1.63 -14.39 -23.55
C GLY A 424 1.35 -15.54 -22.59
N LYS A 425 2.32 -15.88 -21.74
CA LYS A 425 2.10 -16.87 -20.66
C LYS A 425 1.18 -16.31 -19.59
N MET A 426 0.61 -17.19 -18.77
CA MET A 426 -0.29 -16.83 -17.66
C MET A 426 -1.57 -16.12 -18.12
N ALA A 427 -1.93 -16.24 -19.41
CA ALA A 427 -3.13 -15.65 -19.98
C ALA A 427 -4.42 -16.34 -19.52
N SER A 428 -4.37 -17.64 -19.21
CA SER A 428 -5.52 -18.43 -18.75
C SER A 428 -5.12 -19.45 -17.68
N TRP A 429 -6.08 -19.84 -16.86
CA TRP A 429 -5.90 -20.82 -15.79
C TRP A 429 -7.23 -21.52 -15.43
N ASN A 430 -7.12 -22.70 -14.83
CA ASN A 430 -8.26 -23.47 -14.32
C ASN A 430 -7.94 -24.00 -12.91
N ARG A 431 -8.86 -23.80 -11.96
CA ARG A 431 -8.75 -24.31 -10.59
C ARG A 431 -10.05 -25.00 -10.17
N LYS A 432 -9.93 -26.14 -9.49
CA LYS A 432 -11.06 -26.91 -8.97
C LYS A 432 -11.00 -26.96 -7.45
N PHE A 433 -12.11 -26.73 -6.79
CA PHE A 433 -12.21 -26.79 -5.33
C PHE A 433 -13.48 -27.52 -4.91
N ARG A 434 -13.36 -28.51 -4.02
CA ARG A 434 -14.53 -29.17 -3.44
C ARG A 434 -15.34 -28.19 -2.61
N SER A 435 -16.66 -28.32 -2.62
CA SER A 435 -17.54 -27.43 -1.84
C SER A 435 -17.15 -27.43 -0.36
N GLY A 436 -16.89 -28.62 0.22
CA GLY A 436 -16.45 -28.76 1.61
C GLY A 436 -15.12 -28.06 1.93
N ASP A 437 -14.19 -28.00 0.98
CA ASP A 437 -12.91 -27.29 1.18
C ASP A 437 -13.12 -25.76 1.21
N ILE A 438 -14.01 -25.25 0.35
CA ILE A 438 -14.39 -23.83 0.33
C ILE A 438 -15.05 -23.47 1.66
N GLU A 439 -16.00 -24.28 2.12
CA GLU A 439 -16.68 -24.13 3.41
C GLU A 439 -15.69 -24.11 4.58
N ALA A 440 -14.80 -25.11 4.67
CA ALA A 440 -13.84 -25.22 5.75
C ALA A 440 -12.87 -24.02 5.79
N LYS A 441 -12.44 -23.54 4.62
CA LYS A 441 -11.54 -22.38 4.53
C LYS A 441 -12.24 -21.06 4.86
N LEU A 442 -13.48 -20.87 4.43
CA LEU A 442 -14.30 -19.72 4.82
C LEU A 442 -14.56 -19.72 6.33
N LYS A 443 -14.88 -20.88 6.91
CA LYS A 443 -15.08 -21.03 8.36
C LYS A 443 -13.82 -20.65 9.15
N LYS A 444 -12.62 -21.01 8.67
CA LYS A 444 -11.33 -20.63 9.31
C LYS A 444 -11.12 -19.12 9.41
N ILE A 445 -11.69 -18.35 8.48
CA ILE A 445 -11.63 -16.88 8.53
C ILE A 445 -12.88 -16.26 9.18
N GLY A 446 -13.77 -17.08 9.77
CA GLY A 446 -14.96 -16.61 10.49
C GLY A 446 -16.17 -16.34 9.61
N ILE A 447 -16.30 -17.00 8.45
CA ILE A 447 -17.47 -16.92 7.56
C ILE A 447 -18.13 -18.29 7.49
N SER A 448 -19.34 -18.41 8.06
CA SER A 448 -20.10 -19.66 8.07
C SER A 448 -21.06 -19.77 6.89
N VAL A 449 -20.83 -20.74 5.99
CA VAL A 449 -21.65 -20.98 4.78
C VAL A 449 -21.92 -22.48 4.57
N PRO A 450 -22.53 -23.19 5.54
CA PRO A 450 -22.66 -24.65 5.49
C PRO A 450 -23.49 -25.13 4.29
N GLY A 451 -23.02 -26.17 3.60
CA GLY A 451 -23.74 -26.78 2.48
C GLY A 451 -23.94 -25.80 1.33
N ILE A 452 -22.85 -25.30 0.75
CA ILE A 452 -22.87 -24.32 -0.35
C ILE A 452 -23.68 -24.88 -1.53
N GLN A 453 -24.75 -24.18 -1.86
CA GLN A 453 -25.66 -24.49 -2.96
C GLN A 453 -25.24 -23.81 -4.27
N SER A 454 -24.76 -22.58 -4.23
CA SER A 454 -24.20 -21.90 -5.41
C SER A 454 -23.21 -20.80 -5.03
N ILE A 455 -22.32 -20.47 -5.97
CA ILE A 455 -21.45 -19.29 -5.90
C ILE A 455 -21.62 -18.56 -7.24
N GLU A 456 -22.31 -17.43 -7.20
CA GLU A 456 -22.73 -16.67 -8.38
C GLU A 456 -22.08 -15.29 -8.39
N ALA A 457 -21.76 -14.76 -9.58
CA ALA A 457 -21.29 -13.38 -9.71
C ALA A 457 -22.41 -12.41 -9.32
N LEU A 458 -22.13 -11.53 -8.37
CA LEU A 458 -23.08 -10.50 -7.91
C LEU A 458 -22.77 -9.14 -8.55
N GLU A 459 -21.50 -8.77 -8.63
CA GLU A 459 -21.06 -7.49 -9.17
C GLU A 459 -19.83 -7.71 -10.06
N LYS A 460 -19.84 -7.09 -11.25
CA LYS A 460 -18.71 -7.12 -12.18
C LYS A 460 -18.22 -5.70 -12.44
N GLY A 461 -16.89 -5.54 -12.48
CA GLY A 461 -16.25 -4.31 -12.92
C GLY A 461 -16.28 -4.15 -14.44
N PRO A 462 -15.83 -3.00 -14.97
CA PRO A 462 -15.86 -2.71 -16.41
C PRO A 462 -15.11 -3.73 -17.29
N SER A 463 -14.06 -4.36 -16.75
CA SER A 463 -13.28 -5.39 -17.45
C SER A 463 -13.90 -6.80 -17.39
N GLY A 464 -15.08 -6.97 -16.78
CA GLY A 464 -15.71 -8.27 -16.51
C GLY A 464 -15.20 -9.01 -15.27
N ARG A 465 -14.23 -8.45 -14.54
CA ARG A 465 -13.75 -8.98 -13.26
C ARG A 465 -14.89 -9.05 -12.24
N ILE A 466 -15.07 -10.20 -11.60
CA ILE A 466 -16.11 -10.40 -10.59
C ILE A 466 -15.63 -9.77 -9.28
N ILE A 467 -16.19 -8.61 -8.93
CA ILE A 467 -15.83 -7.84 -7.73
C ILE A 467 -16.47 -8.46 -6.48
N LYS A 468 -17.72 -8.91 -6.61
CA LYS A 468 -18.46 -9.57 -5.54
C LYS A 468 -19.11 -10.84 -6.04
N VAL A 469 -19.20 -11.83 -5.16
CA VAL A 469 -20.00 -13.04 -5.35
C VAL A 469 -21.08 -13.15 -4.30
N ARG A 470 -22.18 -13.78 -4.66
CA ARG A 470 -23.20 -14.26 -3.74
C ARG A 470 -23.03 -15.76 -3.55
N ILE A 471 -22.84 -16.18 -2.31
CA ILE A 471 -22.77 -17.57 -1.89
C ILE A 471 -24.12 -17.95 -1.32
N LYS A 472 -24.89 -18.79 -2.00
CA LYS A 472 -26.11 -19.39 -1.44
C LYS A 472 -25.72 -20.68 -0.74
N TYR A 473 -26.20 -20.90 0.48
CA TYR A 473 -25.85 -22.05 1.31
C TYR A 473 -27.08 -22.51 2.12
N LYS A 474 -26.98 -23.66 2.78
CA LYS A 474 -28.09 -24.17 3.60
C LYS A 474 -28.37 -23.20 4.75
N GLY A 475 -29.52 -22.53 4.69
CA GLY A 475 -29.96 -21.59 5.71
C GLY A 475 -29.72 -20.11 5.39
N GLY A 476 -29.23 -19.76 4.19
CA GLY A 476 -29.14 -18.36 3.81
C GLY A 476 -28.28 -18.06 2.58
N GLN A 477 -27.88 -16.80 2.48
CA GLN A 477 -26.96 -16.31 1.46
C GLN A 477 -25.97 -15.31 2.07
N LYS A 478 -24.77 -15.25 1.49
CA LYS A 478 -23.72 -14.31 1.89
C LYS A 478 -23.10 -13.64 0.68
N ASP A 479 -23.03 -12.32 0.73
CA ASP A 479 -22.34 -11.53 -0.28
C ASP A 479 -20.93 -11.24 0.21
N VAL A 480 -19.92 -11.53 -0.61
CA VAL A 480 -18.51 -11.32 -0.26
C VAL A 480 -17.73 -10.73 -1.43
N ARG A 481 -16.75 -9.87 -1.12
CA ARG A 481 -15.80 -9.38 -2.12
C ARG A 481 -14.86 -10.50 -2.56
N THR A 482 -14.74 -10.69 -3.87
CA THR A 482 -14.02 -11.84 -4.43
C THR A 482 -12.54 -11.77 -4.13
N ARG A 483 -11.87 -10.62 -4.29
CA ARG A 483 -10.42 -10.51 -4.10
C ARG A 483 -10.00 -10.56 -2.62
N THR A 484 -10.65 -9.79 -1.73
CA THR A 484 -10.32 -9.81 -0.29
C THR A 484 -10.75 -11.08 0.46
N THR A 485 -11.71 -11.83 -0.07
CA THR A 485 -12.26 -13.02 0.62
C THR A 485 -11.86 -14.30 -0.10
N LEU A 486 -12.20 -14.46 -1.39
CA LEU A 486 -11.91 -15.68 -2.14
C LEU A 486 -10.53 -15.68 -2.80
N GLY A 487 -9.92 -14.51 -3.01
CA GLY A 487 -8.76 -14.30 -3.86
C GLY A 487 -7.42 -14.86 -3.36
N SER A 488 -6.35 -14.39 -4.01
CA SER A 488 -4.97 -14.80 -3.79
C SER A 488 -4.57 -14.69 -2.32
N SER A 489 -4.26 -15.83 -1.68
CA SER A 489 -3.76 -16.05 -0.31
C SER A 489 -4.75 -16.15 0.86
N ARG A 490 -6.05 -15.87 0.71
CA ARG A 490 -6.99 -16.00 1.86
C ARG A 490 -7.77 -17.31 1.87
N VAL A 491 -8.42 -17.66 0.76
CA VAL A 491 -9.25 -18.89 0.67
C VAL A 491 -8.84 -19.74 -0.53
N LEU A 492 -8.93 -19.22 -1.77
CA LEU A 492 -8.80 -20.05 -2.97
C LEU A 492 -7.52 -19.81 -3.78
N SER A 493 -6.65 -18.88 -3.36
CA SER A 493 -5.39 -18.59 -4.05
C SER A 493 -5.58 -18.35 -5.57
N LEU A 494 -6.66 -17.67 -5.93
CA LEU A 494 -7.01 -17.39 -7.33
C LEU A 494 -6.00 -16.41 -7.96
N PRO A 495 -5.47 -16.69 -9.16
CA PRO A 495 -4.51 -15.78 -9.83
C PRO A 495 -5.06 -14.40 -10.21
N ASP A 496 -6.34 -14.33 -10.60
CA ASP A 496 -7.09 -13.09 -10.90
C ASP A 496 -8.57 -13.36 -10.56
N ILE A 497 -9.41 -12.33 -10.62
CA ILE A 497 -10.87 -12.38 -10.49
C ILE A 497 -11.59 -12.16 -11.83
N LEU A 498 -10.86 -12.08 -12.95
CA LEU A 498 -11.41 -12.19 -14.30
C LEU A 498 -11.70 -13.66 -14.62
N LEU A 499 -12.84 -14.15 -14.17
CA LEU A 499 -13.14 -15.58 -14.18
C LEU A 499 -14.61 -15.91 -14.42
N LYS A 500 -14.86 -17.18 -14.73
CA LYS A 500 -16.16 -17.85 -14.69
C LYS A 500 -16.16 -18.90 -13.58
N ILE A 501 -17.31 -19.05 -12.92
CA ILE A 501 -17.53 -20.02 -11.85
C ILE A 501 -18.58 -21.01 -12.34
N GLU A 502 -18.25 -22.30 -12.35
CA GLU A 502 -19.18 -23.36 -12.69
C GLU A 502 -19.33 -24.32 -11.52
N LYS A 503 -20.57 -24.57 -11.10
CA LYS A 503 -20.89 -25.63 -10.15
C LYS A 503 -20.90 -26.98 -10.88
N LYS A 504 -20.16 -27.94 -10.36
CA LYS A 504 -20.31 -29.38 -10.64
C LYS A 504 -20.90 -30.05 -9.38
N LYS A 505 -21.11 -31.37 -9.40
CA LYS A 505 -21.85 -32.08 -8.34
C LYS A 505 -21.35 -31.74 -6.92
N ASP A 506 -20.06 -31.91 -6.66
CA ASP A 506 -19.41 -31.75 -5.35
C ASP A 506 -18.25 -30.74 -5.33
N TYR A 507 -17.97 -30.09 -6.47
CA TYR A 507 -16.90 -29.11 -6.61
C TYR A 507 -17.28 -27.95 -7.53
N TYR A 508 -16.53 -26.85 -7.41
CA TYR A 508 -16.60 -25.69 -8.29
C TYR A 508 -15.36 -25.62 -9.19
N VAL A 509 -15.58 -25.27 -10.45
CA VAL A 509 -14.52 -24.96 -11.42
C VAL A 509 -14.45 -23.46 -11.61
N PHE A 510 -13.27 -22.91 -11.35
CA PHE A 510 -12.93 -21.52 -11.60
C PHE A 510 -12.04 -21.48 -12.83
N THR A 511 -12.55 -20.94 -13.93
CA THR A 511 -11.82 -20.77 -15.19
C THR A 511 -11.58 -19.28 -15.38
N GLY A 512 -10.33 -18.84 -15.31
CA GLY A 512 -10.00 -17.43 -15.36
C GLY A 512 -8.94 -17.08 -16.37
N HIS A 513 -8.80 -15.78 -16.60
CA HIS A 513 -7.81 -15.17 -17.45
C HIS A 513 -6.97 -14.18 -16.66
N GLY A 514 -5.70 -14.04 -17.05
CA GLY A 514 -4.75 -13.13 -16.43
C GLY A 514 -4.18 -13.64 -15.11
N TRP A 515 -3.22 -12.87 -14.60
CA TRP A 515 -2.48 -13.14 -13.38
C TRP A 515 -2.07 -11.83 -12.73
N GLY A 516 -2.56 -11.60 -11.51
CA GLY A 516 -2.34 -10.39 -10.72
C GLY A 516 -3.61 -9.53 -10.58
N HIS A 517 -3.44 -8.22 -10.43
CA HIS A 517 -4.56 -7.31 -10.22
C HIS A 517 -5.22 -6.80 -11.50
N GLY A 518 -4.55 -6.92 -12.66
CA GLY A 518 -5.09 -6.46 -13.93
C GLY A 518 -4.95 -4.95 -14.18
N VAL A 519 -4.77 -4.15 -13.13
CA VAL A 519 -4.61 -2.68 -13.22
C VAL A 519 -3.28 -2.27 -13.85
N GLY A 520 -3.32 -1.37 -14.83
CA GLY A 520 -2.15 -0.76 -15.47
C GLY A 520 -1.43 -1.67 -16.48
N TYR A 521 -0.10 -1.59 -16.50
CA TYR A 521 0.76 -2.25 -17.48
C TYR A 521 0.76 -3.78 -17.33
N SER A 522 0.50 -4.50 -18.42
CA SER A 522 0.54 -5.97 -18.49
C SER A 522 1.90 -6.42 -19.01
N GLN A 523 2.72 -7.09 -18.19
CA GLN A 523 4.07 -7.48 -18.57
C GLN A 523 4.09 -8.37 -19.82
N TRP A 524 3.24 -9.40 -19.85
CA TRP A 524 3.11 -10.28 -21.01
C TRP A 524 2.45 -9.61 -22.22
N GLY A 525 1.51 -8.68 -22.01
CA GLY A 525 0.91 -7.93 -23.11
C GLY A 525 1.91 -6.98 -23.77
N ALA A 526 2.70 -6.27 -22.97
CA ALA A 526 3.78 -5.41 -23.43
C ALA A 526 4.93 -6.18 -24.11
N ALA A 527 5.21 -7.42 -23.67
CA ALA A 527 6.16 -8.30 -24.35
C ALA A 527 5.71 -8.67 -25.77
N GLU A 528 4.41 -8.81 -25.98
CA GLU A 528 3.83 -9.09 -27.30
C GLU A 528 3.74 -7.81 -28.17
N MET A 529 3.38 -6.67 -27.58
CA MET A 529 3.37 -5.38 -28.28
C MET A 529 4.77 -4.95 -28.70
N GLY A 530 5.78 -5.09 -27.84
CA GLY A 530 7.15 -4.67 -28.09
C GLY A 530 7.87 -5.42 -29.23
N LYS A 531 7.24 -6.45 -29.80
CA LYS A 531 7.71 -7.08 -31.05
C LYS A 531 7.56 -6.16 -32.27
N LYS A 532 6.66 -5.18 -32.19
CA LYS A 532 6.33 -4.26 -33.31
C LYS A 532 6.20 -2.79 -32.89
N ASP A 533 5.81 -2.52 -31.65
CA ASP A 533 5.49 -1.18 -31.15
C ASP A 533 6.67 -0.60 -30.34
N LYS A 534 6.82 0.72 -30.37
CA LYS A 534 7.82 1.43 -29.56
C LYS A 534 7.40 1.48 -28.09
N TYR A 535 8.37 1.59 -27.17
CA TYR A 535 8.11 1.63 -25.74
C TYR A 535 7.15 2.76 -25.32
N SER A 536 7.23 3.92 -26.01
CA SER A 536 6.31 5.04 -25.79
C SER A 536 4.86 4.69 -26.13
N THR A 537 4.63 3.95 -27.22
CA THR A 537 3.29 3.48 -27.63
C THR A 537 2.75 2.43 -26.66
N ILE A 538 3.62 1.56 -26.14
CA ILE A 538 3.25 0.58 -25.12
C ILE A 538 2.82 1.30 -23.83
N LEU A 539 3.58 2.30 -23.39
CA LEU A 539 3.27 3.08 -22.18
C LEU A 539 1.98 3.90 -22.34
N ASP A 540 1.81 4.58 -23.48
CA ASP A 540 0.59 5.35 -23.79
C ASP A 540 -0.65 4.46 -23.82
N PHE A 541 -0.52 3.25 -24.36
CA PHE A 541 -1.59 2.25 -24.29
C PHE A 541 -1.96 1.92 -22.85
N TYR A 542 -1.00 1.55 -21.99
CA TYR A 542 -1.30 1.10 -20.62
C TYR A 542 -1.59 2.24 -19.62
N TYR A 543 -1.16 3.45 -19.93
CA TYR A 543 -1.32 4.65 -19.11
C TYR A 543 -1.82 5.82 -19.98
N PRO A 544 -3.07 5.79 -20.45
CA PRO A 544 -3.61 6.82 -21.34
C PRO A 544 -3.69 8.18 -20.63
N ASP A 545 -3.74 9.24 -21.43
CA ASP A 545 -3.79 10.64 -20.98
C ASP A 545 -2.58 11.06 -20.12
N THR A 546 -1.41 10.46 -20.36
CA THR A 546 -0.17 10.76 -19.62
C THR A 546 0.94 11.29 -20.51
N ASP A 547 1.90 11.98 -19.89
CA ASP A 547 3.08 12.51 -20.54
C ASP A 547 4.31 11.69 -20.20
N LEU A 548 5.02 11.19 -21.20
CA LEU A 548 6.38 10.68 -21.02
C LEU A 548 7.37 11.85 -21.01
N LYS A 549 8.07 12.06 -19.89
CA LYS A 549 9.03 13.16 -19.72
C LYS A 549 10.34 12.70 -19.12
N GLN A 550 11.43 13.30 -19.56
CA GLN A 550 12.74 13.15 -18.93
C GLN A 550 12.92 14.20 -17.82
N LEU A 551 13.19 13.76 -16.59
CA LEU A 551 13.35 14.62 -15.42
C LEU A 551 14.80 14.81 -14.96
N TRP A 552 15.71 13.89 -15.31
CA TRP A 552 17.13 13.96 -14.98
C TRP A 552 18.02 13.33 -16.05
#